data_AF-A0A2E9NU98-F1
#
_entry.id   AF-A0A2E9NU98-F1
#
_cell.length_a   1.000
_cell.length_b   1.000
_cell.length_c   1.000
_cell.angle_alpha   90.00
_cell.angle_beta   90.00
_cell.angle_gamma   90.00
#
_symmetry.space_group_name_H-M   'P 1'
#
loop_
_entity.id
_entity.type
_entity.pdbx_description
1 polymer ?
#
loop_
_entity_poly.entity_id
_entity_poly.type
_entity_poly.pdbx_seq_one_letter_code
_entity_poly.pdbx_strand_id
1 'polypeptide(L)'
;MDSSWHQSDHAFKKLRKKALELGFTSIGVTDPDVSQHVPFLEAWLEAGFQGTMDWFKRNLELRKDPTQLVAGTQRIISVRLDYLPKNTDCIEILNDPNKAYISRYALGRDYHKLMRKRLKHLGDWFSAQIAPHGFR
;
A
#
# COMPACT_ATOMS: atom_id res chain seq x y z
N MET A 1 13.84 -27.04 -18.48
CA MET A 1 13.08 -25.78 -18.40
C MET A 1 11.76 -26.11 -17.72
N ASP A 2 11.66 -26.04 -16.38
CA ASP A 2 10.34 -26.01 -15.68
C ASP A 2 10.41 -25.78 -14.15
N SER A 3 11.45 -25.09 -13.65
CA SER A 3 11.63 -24.92 -12.18
C SER A 3 11.30 -23.52 -11.67
N SER A 4 10.91 -22.59 -12.56
CA SER A 4 10.76 -21.16 -12.23
C SER A 4 9.44 -20.84 -11.50
N TRP A 5 8.32 -21.37 -12.00
CA TRP A 5 6.98 -21.03 -11.50
C TRP A 5 6.68 -21.56 -10.08
N HIS A 6 7.21 -22.74 -9.74
CA HIS A 6 7.00 -23.33 -8.42
C HIS A 6 7.75 -22.62 -7.29
N GLN A 7 8.90 -22.00 -7.59
CA GLN A 7 9.69 -21.28 -6.59
C GLN A 7 9.04 -19.94 -6.22
N SER A 8 8.47 -19.23 -7.21
CA SER A 8 7.73 -17.99 -6.98
C SER A 8 6.47 -18.21 -6.12
N ASP A 9 5.74 -19.30 -6.36
CA ASP A 9 4.54 -19.63 -5.59
C ASP A 9 4.86 -19.95 -4.13
N HIS A 10 5.93 -20.69 -3.89
CA HIS A 10 6.37 -21.02 -2.53
C HIS A 10 6.86 -19.79 -1.78
N ALA A 11 7.64 -18.93 -2.45
CA ALA A 11 8.08 -17.66 -1.88
C ALA A 11 6.89 -16.76 -1.51
N PHE A 12 5.91 -16.62 -2.41
CA PHE A 12 4.71 -15.84 -2.13
C PHE A 12 3.87 -16.42 -1.00
N LYS A 13 3.72 -17.76 -0.91
CA LYS A 13 3.03 -18.40 0.21
C LYS A 13 3.69 -18.08 1.55
N LYS A 14 5.02 -18.14 1.64
CA LYS A 14 5.76 -17.77 2.86
C LYS A 14 5.59 -16.28 3.19
N LEU A 15 5.72 -15.41 2.19
CA LEU A 15 5.53 -13.97 2.34
C LEU A 15 4.12 -13.65 2.84
N ARG A 16 3.10 -14.28 2.25
CA ARG A 16 1.71 -14.12 2.65
C ARG A 16 1.48 -14.58 4.08
N LYS A 17 1.99 -15.75 4.46
CA LYS A 17 1.92 -16.23 5.85
C LYS A 17 2.55 -15.20 6.80
N LYS A 18 3.73 -14.68 6.47
CA LYS A 18 4.39 -13.68 7.32
C LYS A 18 3.62 -12.37 7.43
N ALA A 19 3.05 -11.89 6.33
CA ALA A 19 2.23 -10.68 6.34
C ALA A 19 1.01 -10.84 7.26
N LEU A 20 0.33 -11.98 7.20
CA LEU A 20 -0.80 -12.29 8.09
C LEU A 20 -0.36 -12.36 9.56
N GLU A 21 0.79 -12.97 9.87
CA GLU A 21 1.36 -13.00 11.23
C GLU A 21 1.68 -11.59 11.77
N LEU A 22 2.14 -10.67 10.90
CA LEU A 22 2.36 -9.27 11.24
C LEU A 22 1.05 -8.46 11.34
N GLY A 23 -0.08 -9.11 11.09
CA GLY A 23 -1.43 -8.58 11.26
C GLY A 23 -1.98 -7.85 10.05
N PHE A 24 -1.37 -7.98 8.87
CA PHE A 24 -1.98 -7.53 7.61
C PHE A 24 -3.20 -8.38 7.27
N THR A 25 -4.24 -7.78 6.68
CA THR A 25 -5.43 -8.52 6.26
C THR A 25 -5.22 -9.19 4.90
N SER A 26 -4.55 -8.50 3.98
CA SER A 26 -4.26 -9.03 2.66
C SER A 26 -2.93 -8.52 2.12
N ILE A 27 -2.43 -9.21 1.10
CA ILE A 27 -1.20 -8.92 0.39
C ILE A 27 -1.35 -9.35 -1.07
N GLY A 28 -0.77 -8.58 -1.97
CA GLY A 28 -0.69 -8.86 -3.41
C GLY A 28 0.67 -8.48 -3.96
N VAL A 29 1.01 -9.04 -5.12
CA VAL A 29 2.26 -8.74 -5.85
C VAL A 29 1.89 -8.41 -7.28
N THR A 30 2.49 -7.37 -7.83
CA THR A 30 2.29 -6.93 -9.22
C THR A 30 3.62 -6.52 -9.85
N ASP A 31 3.66 -6.46 -11.18
CA ASP A 31 4.70 -5.77 -11.91
C ASP A 31 4.65 -4.25 -11.65
N PRO A 32 5.79 -3.53 -11.74
CA PRO A 32 5.84 -2.09 -11.49
C PRO A 32 5.31 -1.24 -12.65
N ASP A 33 4.85 -1.86 -13.74
CA ASP A 33 4.30 -1.16 -14.90
C ASP A 33 2.93 -0.53 -14.58
N VAL A 34 2.87 0.79 -14.66
CA VAL A 34 1.65 1.59 -14.48
C VAL A 34 1.28 2.37 -15.74
N SER A 35 1.92 2.10 -16.88
CA SER A 35 1.78 2.83 -18.14
C SER A 35 0.31 3.02 -18.56
N GLN A 36 -0.52 1.99 -18.41
CA GLN A 36 -1.96 2.05 -18.69
C GLN A 36 -2.73 3.09 -17.84
N HIS A 37 -2.21 3.48 -16.68
CA HIS A 37 -2.84 4.44 -15.77
C HIS A 37 -2.35 5.88 -15.96
N VAL A 38 -1.23 6.08 -16.67
CA VAL A 38 -0.62 7.40 -16.88
C VAL A 38 -1.58 8.37 -17.61
N PRO A 39 -2.27 7.99 -18.70
CA PRO A 39 -3.19 8.91 -19.38
C PRO A 39 -4.33 9.40 -18.48
N PHE A 40 -4.83 8.54 -17.58
CA PHE A 40 -5.89 8.92 -16.64
C PHE A 40 -5.39 9.91 -15.59
N LEU A 41 -4.16 9.72 -15.10
CA LEU A 41 -3.52 10.65 -14.17
C LEU A 41 -3.32 12.03 -14.81
N GLU A 42 -2.87 12.06 -16.06
CA GLU A 42 -2.65 13.30 -16.81
C GLU A 42 -3.97 14.05 -17.05
N ALA A 43 -4.99 13.35 -17.56
CA ALA A 43 -6.32 13.92 -17.75
C ALA A 43 -6.93 14.45 -16.44
N TRP A 44 -6.75 13.73 -15.34
CA TRP A 44 -7.23 14.15 -14.02
C TRP A 44 -6.53 15.42 -13.51
N LEU A 45 -5.23 15.57 -13.78
CA LEU A 45 -4.46 16.76 -13.43
C LEU A 45 -4.78 17.97 -14.31
N GLU A 46 -4.97 17.75 -15.61
CA GLU A 46 -5.40 18.78 -16.57
C GLU A 46 -6.78 19.32 -16.21
N ALA A 47 -7.70 18.46 -15.76
CA ALA A 47 -9.02 18.84 -15.27
C ALA A 47 -8.99 19.60 -13.92
N GLY A 48 -7.82 19.73 -13.28
CA GLY A 48 -7.68 20.47 -12.03
C GLY A 48 -8.22 19.73 -10.79
N PHE A 49 -8.47 18.41 -10.89
CA PHE A 49 -9.10 17.64 -9.81
C PHE A 49 -8.23 17.46 -8.56
N GLN A 50 -6.95 17.84 -8.61
CA GLN A 50 -6.10 17.93 -7.42
C GLN A 50 -6.50 19.03 -6.44
N GLY A 51 -7.36 19.98 -6.84
CA GLY A 51 -7.75 21.10 -6.00
C GLY A 51 -6.52 21.86 -5.48
N THR A 52 -6.39 21.99 -4.15
CA THR A 52 -5.29 22.68 -3.48
C THR A 52 -4.09 21.78 -3.15
N MET A 53 -4.07 20.53 -3.63
CA MET A 53 -2.98 19.58 -3.38
C MET A 53 -1.76 19.85 -4.29
N ASP A 54 -1.16 21.04 -4.18
CA ASP A 54 -0.01 21.44 -5.02
C ASP A 54 1.20 20.48 -4.91
N TRP A 55 1.33 19.81 -3.77
CA TRP A 55 2.35 18.79 -3.54
C TRP A 55 2.18 17.56 -4.45
N PHE A 56 1.00 17.32 -5.00
CA PHE A 56 0.70 16.15 -5.82
C PHE A 56 1.48 16.18 -7.14
N LYS A 57 1.69 17.37 -7.71
CA LYS A 57 2.48 17.60 -8.92
C LYS A 57 3.98 17.40 -8.71
N ARG A 58 4.45 17.41 -7.46
CA ARG A 58 5.87 17.15 -7.16
C ARG A 58 6.19 15.69 -7.50
N ASN A 59 7.33 15.47 -8.14
CA ASN A 59 7.83 14.15 -8.50
C ASN A 59 6.87 13.34 -9.39
N LEU A 60 6.13 13.99 -10.28
CA LEU A 60 5.12 13.33 -11.13
C LEU A 60 5.73 12.17 -11.95
N GLU A 61 6.94 12.36 -12.47
CA GLU A 61 7.64 11.31 -13.23
C GLU A 61 7.91 10.06 -12.39
N LEU A 62 8.26 10.22 -11.09
CA LEU A 62 8.40 9.09 -10.17
C LEU A 62 7.06 8.37 -9.87
N ARG A 63 5.91 9.02 -10.14
CA ARG A 63 4.58 8.40 -10.00
C ARG A 63 4.18 7.63 -11.25
N LYS A 64 4.61 8.11 -12.41
CA LYS A 64 4.38 7.46 -13.71
C LYS A 64 5.29 6.25 -13.90
N ASP A 65 6.42 6.22 -13.20
CA ASP A 65 7.38 5.14 -13.28
C ASP A 65 7.93 4.75 -11.90
N PRO A 66 7.32 3.76 -11.22
CA PRO A 66 7.79 3.26 -9.95
C PRO A 66 9.23 2.71 -9.99
N THR A 67 9.75 2.33 -11.16
CA THR A 67 11.11 1.78 -11.28
C THR A 67 12.19 2.84 -11.03
N GLN A 68 11.85 4.12 -11.14
CA GLN A 68 12.75 5.23 -10.82
C GLN A 68 12.86 5.52 -9.32
N LEU A 69 11.97 4.97 -8.48
CA LEU A 69 12.05 5.13 -7.02
C LEU A 69 13.22 4.33 -6.41
N VAL A 70 13.44 3.13 -6.94
CA VAL A 70 14.54 2.23 -6.59
C VAL A 70 14.99 1.53 -7.86
N ALA A 71 16.20 1.83 -8.31
CA ALA A 71 16.77 1.22 -9.50
C ALA A 71 16.73 -0.32 -9.41
N GLY A 72 16.25 -0.97 -10.48
CA GLY A 72 16.12 -2.43 -10.54
C GLY A 72 14.87 -2.98 -9.84
N THR A 73 13.85 -2.16 -9.57
CA THR A 73 12.56 -2.64 -9.04
C THR A 73 11.94 -3.67 -10.00
N GLN A 74 11.72 -4.89 -9.51
CA GLN A 74 11.10 -5.97 -10.29
C GLN A 74 9.63 -6.20 -9.98
N ARG A 75 9.22 -5.95 -8.73
CA ARG A 75 7.88 -6.25 -8.23
C ARG A 75 7.46 -5.23 -7.19
N ILE A 76 6.17 -4.93 -7.15
CA ILE A 76 5.54 -4.13 -6.11
C ILE A 76 4.73 -5.07 -5.22
N ILE A 77 4.99 -5.01 -3.91
CA ILE A 77 4.25 -5.78 -2.90
C ILE A 77 3.31 -4.82 -2.18
N SER A 78 2.01 -5.04 -2.35
CA SER A 78 0.95 -4.22 -1.75
C SER A 78 0.30 -4.96 -0.60
N VAL A 79 0.04 -4.26 0.51
CA VAL A 79 -0.57 -4.84 1.72
C VAL A 79 -1.78 -4.03 2.15
N ARG A 80 -2.74 -4.67 2.83
CA ARG A 80 -3.95 -4.03 3.36
C ARG A 80 -4.08 -4.26 4.86
N LEU A 81 -4.62 -3.25 5.55
CA LEU A 81 -5.20 -3.41 6.88
C LEU A 81 -6.66 -2.95 6.88
N ASP A 82 -7.50 -3.76 7.51
CA ASP A 82 -8.85 -3.34 7.84
C ASP A 82 -8.81 -2.50 9.12
N TYR A 83 -9.47 -1.35 9.09
CA TYR A 83 -9.50 -0.38 10.19
C TYR A 83 -10.92 -0.19 10.76
N LEU A 84 -11.84 -1.11 10.48
CA LEU A 84 -13.21 -1.10 10.99
C LEU A 84 -13.32 -1.91 12.29
N PRO A 85 -13.35 -1.27 13.49
CA PRO A 85 -13.71 -1.95 14.71
C PRO A 85 -15.10 -2.59 14.66
N LYS A 86 -15.23 -3.72 15.36
CA LYS A 86 -16.49 -4.48 15.43
C LYS A 86 -17.64 -3.73 16.13
N ASN A 87 -17.33 -2.88 17.10
CA ASN A 87 -18.33 -2.15 17.90
C ASN A 87 -18.39 -0.70 17.43
N THR A 88 -19.09 -0.42 16.32
CA THR A 88 -19.21 0.97 15.87
C THR A 88 -20.60 1.32 15.39
N ASP A 89 -21.23 2.21 16.14
CA ASP A 89 -22.56 2.74 15.86
C ASP A 89 -22.44 4.05 15.07
N CYS A 90 -21.78 3.98 13.89
CA CYS A 90 -21.55 5.15 13.05
C CYS A 90 -22.85 5.89 12.70
N ILE A 91 -23.91 5.13 12.44
CA ILE A 91 -25.23 5.64 12.08
C ILE A 91 -25.84 6.43 13.24
N GLU A 92 -25.70 5.93 14.47
CA GLU A 92 -26.23 6.61 15.66
C GLU A 92 -25.55 7.96 15.88
N ILE A 93 -24.22 8.03 15.72
CA ILE A 93 -23.47 9.29 15.86
C ILE A 93 -23.86 10.28 14.75
N LEU A 94 -24.03 9.81 13.51
CA LEU A 94 -24.42 10.67 12.38
C LEU A 94 -25.85 11.22 12.51
N ASN A 95 -26.73 10.52 13.22
CA ASN A 95 -28.11 10.94 13.45
C ASN A 95 -28.29 11.87 14.65
N ASP A 96 -27.25 12.08 15.47
CA ASP A 96 -27.29 12.96 16.63
C ASP A 96 -26.89 14.40 16.24
N PRO A 97 -27.82 15.37 16.22
CA PRO A 97 -27.53 16.75 15.82
C PRO A 97 -26.57 17.47 16.79
N ASN A 98 -26.33 16.91 17.98
CA ASN A 98 -25.42 17.49 18.97
C ASN A 98 -23.99 16.93 18.87
N LYS A 99 -23.70 16.08 17.89
CA LYS A 99 -22.38 15.45 17.72
C LYS A 99 -21.80 15.73 16.34
N ALA A 100 -20.47 15.90 16.31
CA ALA A 100 -19.70 15.87 15.07
C ALA A 100 -19.15 14.45 14.84
N TYR A 101 -19.09 14.04 13.58
CA TYR A 101 -18.53 12.75 13.18
C TYR A 101 -17.12 12.91 12.61
N ILE A 102 -16.16 12.20 13.20
CA ILE A 102 -14.78 12.15 12.73
C ILE A 102 -14.60 10.91 11.85
N SER A 103 -13.99 11.09 10.67
CA SER A 103 -13.71 9.99 9.76
C SER A 103 -12.91 8.88 10.45
N ARG A 104 -13.32 7.63 10.23
CA ARG A 104 -12.80 6.50 11.01
C ARG A 104 -11.30 6.24 10.83
N TYR A 105 -10.74 6.57 9.66
CA TYR A 105 -9.30 6.41 9.42
C TYR A 105 -8.45 7.32 10.31
N ALA A 106 -9.04 8.38 10.86
CA ALA A 106 -8.40 9.33 11.77
C ALA A 106 -8.60 8.97 13.26
N LEU A 107 -9.34 7.90 13.56
CA LEU A 107 -9.60 7.45 14.92
C LEU A 107 -8.52 6.48 15.41
N GLY A 108 -8.21 6.56 16.71
CA GLY A 108 -7.25 5.67 17.36
C GLY A 108 -5.80 6.03 17.05
N ARG A 109 -4.95 5.02 16.94
CA ARG A 109 -3.51 5.22 16.68
C ARG A 109 -3.29 5.56 15.22
N ASP A 110 -2.47 6.60 14.97
CA ASP A 110 -2.02 6.99 13.62
C ASP A 110 -1.56 5.77 12.79
N TYR A 111 -2.31 5.49 11.73
CA TYR A 111 -2.10 4.33 10.88
C TYR A 111 -0.75 4.41 10.17
N HIS A 112 -0.20 5.60 9.91
CA HIS A 112 1.10 5.74 9.24
C HIS A 112 2.22 5.10 10.08
N LYS A 113 2.21 5.36 11.40
CA LYS A 113 3.19 4.78 12.33
C LYS A 113 3.03 3.27 12.43
N LEU A 114 1.79 2.79 12.52
CA LEU A 114 1.51 1.35 12.56
C LEU A 114 1.97 0.66 11.27
N MET A 115 1.62 1.23 10.11
CA MET A 115 1.93 0.65 8.81
C MET A 115 3.41 0.62 8.51
N ARG A 116 4.11 1.74 8.70
CA ARG A 116 5.55 1.83 8.50
C ARG A 116 6.31 0.80 9.35
N LYS A 117 5.92 0.63 10.62
CA LYS A 117 6.55 -0.37 11.51
C LYS A 117 6.37 -1.79 11.00
N ARG A 118 5.14 -2.17 10.61
CA ARG A 118 4.84 -3.52 10.12
C ARG A 118 5.50 -3.80 8.76
N LEU A 119 5.48 -2.83 7.84
CA LEU A 119 6.18 -2.91 6.55
C LEU A 119 7.68 -3.10 6.75
N LYS A 120 8.30 -2.35 7.67
CA LYS A 120 9.70 -2.54 8.01
C LYS A 120 9.99 -3.96 8.49
N HIS A 121 9.21 -4.49 9.42
CA HIS A 121 9.40 -5.86 9.90
C HIS A 121 9.20 -6.91 8.80
N LEU A 122 8.25 -6.69 7.88
CA LEU A 122 8.03 -7.59 6.75
C LEU A 122 9.22 -7.57 5.78
N GLY A 123 9.72 -6.37 5.45
CA GLY A 123 10.89 -6.18 4.60
C GLY A 123 12.15 -6.79 5.21
N ASP A 124 12.43 -6.49 6.49
CA ASP A 124 13.58 -7.05 7.22
C ASP A 124 13.53 -8.59 7.25
N TRP A 125 12.35 -9.18 7.47
CA TRP A 125 12.17 -10.63 7.39
C TRP A 125 12.40 -11.16 5.97
N PHE A 126 11.89 -10.48 4.95
CA PHE A 126 12.02 -10.91 3.55
C PHE A 126 13.48 -10.86 3.08
N SER A 127 14.23 -9.83 3.48
CA SER A 127 15.68 -9.72 3.27
C SER A 127 16.48 -10.88 3.86
N ALA A 128 16.03 -11.47 4.98
CA ALA A 128 16.67 -12.65 5.54
C ALA A 128 16.36 -13.95 4.77
N GLN A 129 15.33 -13.98 3.92
CA GLN A 129 14.93 -15.18 3.16
C GLN A 129 15.56 -15.24 1.77
N ILE A 130 15.88 -14.11 1.17
CA ILE A 130 16.39 -14.00 -0.20
C ILE A 130 17.51 -12.94 -0.28
N ALA A 131 18.68 -13.33 -0.79
CA ALA A 131 19.87 -12.48 -0.83
C ALA A 131 20.42 -12.33 -2.27
N PRO A 132 20.98 -11.15 -2.64
CA PRO A 132 20.74 -9.80 -2.11
C PRO A 132 19.64 -9.06 -2.91
N HIS A 133 18.78 -8.32 -2.21
CA HIS A 133 17.78 -7.44 -2.83
C HIS A 133 17.53 -6.20 -1.95
N GLY A 134 17.10 -5.08 -2.55
CA GLY A 134 16.70 -3.86 -1.84
C GLY A 134 15.19 -3.68 -1.80
N PHE A 135 14.68 -2.94 -0.81
CA PHE A 135 13.29 -2.50 -0.74
C PHE A 135 13.20 -1.06 -0.20
N ARG A 136 12.10 -0.36 -0.49
CA ARG A 136 11.80 1.01 -0.04
C ARG A 136 10.37 1.13 0.43
#